data_AF-A0A0C1JRX0-F1
#
_entry.id   AF-A0A0C1JRX0-F1
#
_cell.length_a   1.000
_cell.length_b   1.000
_cell.length_c   1.000
_cell.angle_alpha   90.00
_cell.angle_beta   90.00
_cell.angle_gamma   90.00
#
_symmetry.space_group_name_H-M   'P 1'
#
loop_
_entity.id
_entity.type
_entity.pdbx_description
1 polymer ?
#
loop_
_entity_poly.entity_id
_entity_poly.type
_entity_poly.pdbx_seq_one_letter_code
_entity_poly.pdbx_strand_id
1 'polypeptide(L)'
;MHPISSTSIESLPNELLLPILEACAVPSLFSVCKRWHHLLASEVMPSLYKKIAQFHFPTKHTTTQRTLMLAKVYQLNHVLTPTEKVYQVFKQVLTLAKSISPLEFKEKTEEKRGLTLANYSS
;
A
#
# COMPACT_ATOMS: atom_id res chain seq x y z
N MET A 1 -17.81 8.04 -0.41
CA MET A 1 -17.06 6.87 -0.92
C MET A 1 -16.53 6.11 0.28
N HIS A 2 -16.97 4.86 0.50
CA HIS A 2 -16.41 4.03 1.58
C HIS A 2 -15.00 3.57 1.19
N PRO A 3 -14.01 3.61 2.10
CA PRO A 3 -12.70 3.04 1.84
C PRO A 3 -12.87 1.53 1.82
N ILE A 4 -12.73 0.94 0.64
CA ILE A 4 -12.69 -0.52 0.48
C ILE A 4 -11.45 -0.96 1.24
N SER A 5 -11.64 -1.63 2.38
CA SER A 5 -10.53 -2.19 3.13
C SER A 5 -9.88 -3.25 2.24
N SER A 6 -8.60 -3.04 1.91
CA SER A 6 -7.84 -3.95 1.06
C SER A 6 -7.51 -5.22 1.85
N THR A 7 -8.48 -6.13 2.00
CA THR A 7 -8.21 -7.49 2.48
C THR A 7 -7.31 -8.19 1.46
N SER A 8 -6.21 -8.78 1.94
CA SER A 8 -5.32 -9.58 1.09
C SER A 8 -6.14 -10.66 0.39
N ILE A 9 -5.86 -10.94 -0.88
CA ILE A 9 -6.58 -11.98 -1.63
C ILE A 9 -6.46 -13.34 -0.94
N GLU A 10 -5.36 -13.56 -0.20
CA GLU A 10 -5.08 -14.75 0.61
C GLU A 10 -5.96 -14.87 1.86
N SER A 11 -6.63 -13.79 2.28
CA SER A 11 -7.55 -13.81 3.41
C SER A 11 -9.00 -14.04 3.00
N LEU A 12 -9.29 -14.22 1.71
CA LEU A 12 -10.62 -14.53 1.22
C LEU A 12 -10.97 -16.00 1.51
N PRO A 13 -12.23 -16.30 1.84
CA PRO A 13 -12.70 -17.68 1.91
C PRO A 13 -12.45 -18.39 0.58
N ASN A 14 -12.11 -19.68 0.62
CA ASN A 14 -11.80 -20.46 -0.59
C ASN A 14 -12.97 -20.44 -1.60
N GLU A 15 -14.20 -20.33 -1.11
CA GLU A 15 -15.43 -20.23 -1.89
C GLU A 15 -15.47 -18.97 -2.77
N LEU A 16 -14.79 -17.89 -2.37
CA LEU A 16 -14.67 -16.64 -3.14
C LEU A 16 -13.35 -16.56 -3.88
N LEU A 17 -12.27 -17.13 -3.32
CA LEU A 17 -10.95 -17.11 -3.91
C LEU A 17 -10.87 -17.95 -5.20
N LEU A 18 -11.42 -19.17 -5.19
CA LEU A 18 -11.34 -20.10 -6.31
C LEU A 18 -11.98 -19.54 -7.60
N PRO A 19 -13.23 -19.02 -7.59
CA PRO A 19 -13.84 -18.43 -8.78
C PRO A 19 -13.09 -17.20 -9.31
N ILE A 20 -12.50 -16.40 -8.41
CA ILE A 20 -11.70 -15.23 -8.80
C ILE A 20 -10.41 -15.67 -9.48
N LEU A 21 -9.69 -16.65 -8.91
CA LEU A 21 -8.47 -17.18 -9.51
C LEU A 21 -8.73 -17.86 -10.85
N GLU A 22 -9.84 -18.61 -10.97
CA GLU A 22 -10.25 -19.25 -12.21
C GLU A 22 -10.61 -18.22 -13.30
N ALA A 23 -11.36 -17.17 -12.94
CA ALA A 23 -11.63 -16.06 -13.84
C ALA A 23 -10.35 -15.30 -14.25
N CYS A 24 -9.42 -15.10 -13.32
CA CYS A 24 -8.11 -14.50 -13.59
C CYS A 24 -7.20 -15.39 -14.43
N ALA A 25 -7.41 -16.71 -14.45
CA ALA A 25 -6.68 -17.66 -15.29
C ALA A 25 -7.18 -17.63 -16.75
N VAL A 26 -8.37 -17.06 -17.02
CA VAL A 26 -8.85 -16.84 -18.39
C VAL A 26 -7.87 -15.93 -19.14
N PRO A 27 -7.43 -16.27 -20.37
CA PRO A 27 -6.34 -15.57 -21.06
C PRO A 27 -6.52 -14.05 -21.18
N SER A 28 -7.76 -13.59 -21.39
CA SER A 28 -8.09 -12.16 -21.51
C SER A 28 -7.87 -11.42 -20.19
N LEU A 29 -8.40 -11.93 -19.08
CA LEU A 29 -8.25 -11.33 -17.76
C LEU A 29 -6.82 -11.49 -17.23
N PHE A 30 -6.17 -12.62 -17.48
CA PHE A 30 -4.75 -12.82 -17.16
C PHE A 30 -3.87 -11.76 -17.84
N SER A 31 -4.15 -11.44 -19.11
CA SER A 31 -3.43 -10.40 -19.85
C SER A 31 -3.63 -9.00 -19.24
N VAL A 32 -4.85 -8.71 -18.78
CA VAL A 32 -5.20 -7.47 -18.10
C VAL A 32 -4.47 -7.40 -16.77
N CYS A 33 -4.52 -8.45 -15.94
CA CYS A 33 -3.79 -8.53 -14.67
C CYS A 33 -2.27 -8.35 -14.87
N LYS A 34 -1.67 -8.98 -15.89
CA LYS A 34 -0.24 -8.79 -16.20
C LYS A 34 0.06 -7.36 -16.64
N ARG A 35 -0.78 -6.76 -17.48
CA ARG A 35 -0.60 -5.37 -17.93
C ARG A 35 -0.73 -4.40 -16.75
N TRP A 36 -1.69 -4.62 -15.86
CA TRP A 36 -1.84 -3.82 -14.65
C TRP A 36 -0.61 -3.93 -13.73
N HIS A 37 -0.12 -5.15 -13.48
CA HIS A 37 1.10 -5.35 -12.70
C HIS A 37 2.31 -4.66 -13.35
N HIS A 38 2.43 -4.76 -14.67
CA HIS A 38 3.47 -4.06 -15.41
C HIS A 38 3.37 -2.55 -15.21
N LEU A 39 2.21 -1.94 -15.48
CA LEU A 39 1.97 -0.50 -15.32
C LEU A 39 2.24 -0.03 -13.88
N LEU A 40 1.82 -0.81 -12.89
CA LEU A 40 2.12 -0.56 -11.49
C LEU A 40 3.62 -0.51 -11.25
N ALA A 41 4.37 -1.52 -11.70
CA ALA A 41 5.80 -1.63 -11.47
C ALA A 41 6.65 -0.63 -12.29
N SER A 42 6.26 -0.32 -13.53
CA SER A 42 7.06 0.47 -14.46
C SER A 42 6.70 1.95 -14.51
N GLU A 43 5.45 2.32 -14.20
CA GLU A 43 4.97 3.70 -14.32
C GLU A 43 4.57 4.29 -12.96
N VAL A 44 3.71 3.59 -12.21
CA VAL A 44 3.11 4.12 -10.98
C VAL A 44 4.11 4.14 -9.83
N MET A 45 4.72 2.99 -9.51
CA MET A 45 5.64 2.86 -8.37
C MET A 45 6.88 3.76 -8.50
N PRO A 46 7.54 3.87 -9.68
CA PRO A 46 8.66 4.80 -9.84
C PRO A 46 8.25 6.26 -9.66
N SER A 47 7.08 6.67 -10.17
CA SER A 47 6.54 8.02 -9.98
C SER A 47 6.24 8.31 -8.51
N LEU A 48 5.60 7.37 -7.82
CA LEU A 48 5.31 7.47 -6.40
C LEU A 48 6.58 7.58 -5.55
N TYR A 49 7.58 6.73 -5.82
CA TYR A 49 8.88 6.79 -5.13
C TYR A 49 9.55 8.17 -5.29
N LYS A 50 9.50 8.76 -6.48
CA LYS A 50 10.01 10.12 -6.74
C LYS A 50 9.26 11.17 -5.93
N LYS A 51 7.93 11.08 -5.85
CA LYS A 51 7.11 12.02 -5.05
C LYS A 51 7.40 11.90 -3.56
N ILE A 52 7.55 10.69 -3.03
CA ILE A 52 7.96 10.45 -1.63
C ILE A 52 9.33 11.10 -1.38
N ALA A 53 10.31 10.89 -2.27
CA ALA A 53 11.63 11.51 -2.15
C ALA A 53 11.55 13.05 -2.18
N GLN A 54 10.68 13.62 -3.02
CA GLN A 54 10.44 15.06 -3.06
C GLN A 54 9.81 15.59 -1.77
N PHE A 55 8.84 14.87 -1.21
CA PHE A 55 8.17 15.26 0.03
C PHE A 55 9.16 15.31 1.22
N HIS A 56 10.03 14.29 1.34
CA HIS A 56 11.04 14.26 2.40
C HIS A 56 12.18 15.27 2.19
N PHE A 57 12.52 15.60 0.95
CA PHE A 57 13.63 16.49 0.61
C PHE A 57 13.18 17.60 -0.37
N PRO A 58 12.42 18.60 0.08
CA PRO A 58 11.80 19.60 -0.79
C PRO A 58 12.77 20.60 -1.45
N THR A 59 14.07 20.53 -1.12
CA THR A 59 15.12 21.43 -1.62
C THR A 59 15.40 21.26 -3.13
N LYS A 60 16.14 22.22 -3.72
CA LYS A 60 16.48 22.30 -5.16
C LYS A 60 17.35 21.15 -5.71
N HIS A 61 17.52 20.06 -4.98
CA HIS A 61 18.28 18.89 -5.43
C HIS A 61 17.62 18.20 -6.63
N THR A 62 18.44 17.50 -7.42
CA THR A 62 17.93 16.66 -8.51
C THR A 62 17.14 15.47 -7.96
N THR A 63 16.23 14.92 -8.76
CA THR A 63 15.45 13.73 -8.39
C THR A 63 16.36 12.58 -7.95
N THR A 64 17.47 12.34 -8.67
CA THR A 64 18.45 11.32 -8.33
C THR A 64 19.04 11.54 -6.94
N GLN A 65 19.47 12.77 -6.63
CA GLN A 65 20.01 13.11 -5.31
C GLN A 65 18.98 12.84 -4.20
N ARG A 66 17.73 13.27 -4.37
CA ARG A 66 16.67 12.98 -3.39
C ARG A 66 16.44 11.49 -3.20
N THR A 67 16.39 10.71 -4.28
CA THR A 67 16.20 9.26 -4.18
C THR A 67 17.36 8.55 -3.48
N LEU A 68 18.59 9.04 -3.64
CA LEU A 68 19.77 8.53 -2.93
C LEU A 68 19.72 8.88 -1.44
N MET A 69 19.33 10.13 -1.11
CA MET A 69 19.14 10.55 0.28
C MET A 69 18.04 9.74 0.97
N LEU A 70 16.92 9.50 0.27
CA LEU A 70 15.83 8.67 0.77
C LEU A 70 16.29 7.23 1.03
N ALA A 71 17.02 6.64 0.09
CA ALA A 71 17.58 5.30 0.26
C ALA A 71 18.51 5.21 1.46
N LYS A 72 19.29 6.26 1.75
CA LYS A 72 20.14 6.32 2.96
C LYS A 72 19.32 6.40 4.24
N VAL A 73 18.30 7.26 4.30
CA VAL A 73 17.45 7.44 5.50
C VAL A 73 16.76 6.13 5.88
N TYR A 74 16.22 5.42 4.91
CA TYR A 74 15.50 4.16 5.13
C TYR A 74 16.40 2.91 4.97
N GLN A 75 17.71 3.08 4.81
CA GLN A 75 18.69 1.99 4.61
C GLN A 75 18.25 0.99 3.52
N LEU A 76 17.72 1.51 2.40
CA LEU A 76 17.16 0.70 1.32
C LEU A 76 18.27 0.00 0.53
N ASN A 77 18.12 -1.30 0.29
CA ASN A 77 19.00 -2.05 -0.58
C ASN A 77 18.87 -1.55 -2.04
N HIS A 78 20.01 -1.27 -2.67
CA HIS A 78 20.09 -0.72 -4.02
C HIS A 78 19.54 -1.69 -5.09
N VAL A 79 19.66 -3.00 -4.86
CA VAL A 79 19.18 -4.08 -5.74
C VAL A 79 17.65 -4.13 -5.82
N LEU A 80 16.94 -3.55 -4.85
CA LEU A 80 15.49 -3.57 -4.81
C LEU A 80 14.86 -2.78 -5.96
N THR A 81 13.76 -3.31 -6.46
CA THR A 81 12.87 -2.65 -7.41
C THR A 81 12.22 -1.41 -6.78
N PRO A 82 11.70 -0.46 -7.58
CA PRO A 82 10.96 0.68 -7.07
C PRO A 82 9.78 0.30 -6.17
N THR A 83 9.04 -0.76 -6.52
CA THR A 83 7.92 -1.28 -5.72
C THR A 83 8.37 -1.71 -4.33
N GLU A 84 9.43 -2.50 -4.24
CA GLU A 84 9.97 -2.97 -2.96
C GLU A 84 10.51 -1.81 -2.11
N LYS A 85 11.14 -0.81 -2.75
CA LYS A 85 11.61 0.41 -2.07
C LYS A 85 10.45 1.19 -1.45
N VAL A 86 9.36 1.38 -2.19
CA VAL A 86 8.14 2.03 -1.67
C VAL A 86 7.56 1.24 -0.50
N TYR A 87 7.43 -0.07 -0.64
CA TYR A 87 6.90 -0.94 0.43
C TYR A 87 7.73 -0.86 1.72
N GLN A 88 9.07 -0.90 1.62
CA GLN A 88 9.95 -0.80 2.78
C GLN A 88 9.86 0.56 3.48
N VAL A 89 9.77 1.66 2.71
CA VAL A 89 9.55 2.99 3.27
C VAL A 89 8.26 3.03 4.09
N PHE A 90 7.14 2.56 3.53
CA PHE A 90 5.86 2.51 4.26
C PHE A 90 5.93 1.65 5.51
N LYS A 91 6.57 0.47 5.42
CA LYS A 91 6.73 -0.44 6.56
C LYS A 91 7.47 0.23 7.70
N GLN A 92 8.58 0.92 7.42
CA GLN A 92 9.37 1.61 8.45
C GLN A 92 8.61 2.80 9.03
N VAL A 93 7.97 3.64 8.20
CA VAL A 93 7.15 4.77 8.67
C VAL A 93 6.03 4.28 9.57
N LEU A 94 5.29 3.24 9.17
CA LEU A 94 4.20 2.69 9.97
C LEU A 94 4.69 2.09 11.29
N THR A 95 5.84 1.40 11.26
CA THR A 95 6.46 0.83 12.47
C THR A 95 6.86 1.94 13.45
N LEU A 96 7.50 3.00 12.95
CA LEU A 96 7.89 4.15 13.75
C LEU A 96 6.68 4.91 14.30
N ALA A 97 5.64 5.10 13.48
CA ALA A 97 4.39 5.69 13.91
C ALA A 97 3.76 4.88 15.05
N LYS A 98 3.75 3.53 14.95
CA LYS A 98 3.27 2.62 16.01
C LYS A 98 4.09 2.70 17.30
N SER A 99 5.39 2.99 17.23
CA SER A 99 6.21 3.14 18.45
C SER A 99 6.07 4.52 19.10
N ILE A 100 5.87 5.58 18.31
CA ILE A 100 5.73 6.97 18.82
C ILE A 100 4.32 7.21 19.34
N SER A 101 3.34 6.69 18.63
CA SER A 101 1.99 6.55 19.10
C SER A 101 1.74 5.06 19.12
N PRO A 102 1.86 4.37 20.27
CA PRO A 102 1.07 3.18 20.46
C PRO A 102 -0.35 3.69 20.37
N LEU A 103 -0.87 3.77 19.14
CA LEU A 103 -2.28 3.62 18.91
C LEU A 103 -2.51 2.19 19.40
N GLU A 104 -2.61 2.05 20.72
CA GLU A 104 -3.69 1.31 21.29
C GLU A 104 -4.91 1.82 20.53
N PHE A 105 -5.17 1.15 19.42
CA PHE A 105 -6.50 0.83 18.99
C PHE A 105 -7.08 0.07 20.20
N LYS A 106 -7.37 0.82 21.27
CA LYS A 106 -8.21 0.39 22.36
C LYS A 106 -9.51 0.16 21.64
N GLU A 107 -9.73 -1.09 21.27
CA GLU A 107 -11.05 -1.65 21.12
C GLU A 107 -11.74 -1.59 22.49
N LYS A 108 -11.90 -0.38 23.05
CA LYS A 108 -12.79 -0.10 24.15
C LYS A 108 -14.04 0.42 23.46
N THR A 109 -14.86 -0.53 23.04
CA THR A 109 -16.32 -0.67 23.20
C THR A 109 -17.24 0.57 23.16
N GLU A 110 -16.77 1.81 23.35
CA GLU A 110 -17.56 3.04 23.33
C GLU A 110 -17.64 3.70 21.94
N GLU A 111 -16.60 3.62 21.10
CA GLU A 111 -16.64 4.24 19.75
C GLU A 111 -17.59 3.49 18.78
N LYS A 112 -17.96 2.24 19.12
CA LYS A 112 -18.94 1.43 18.36
C LYS A 112 -20.40 1.71 18.71
N ARG A 113 -20.73 2.60 19.66
CA ARG A 113 -22.14 2.93 19.97
C ARG A 113 -22.88 3.63 18.81
N GLY A 114 -22.15 4.34 17.95
CA GLY A 114 -22.72 5.01 16.77
C GLY A 114 -22.80 4.13 15.52
N LEU A 115 -22.15 2.96 15.53
CA LEU A 115 -21.96 2.10 14.36
C LEU A 115 -22.80 0.82 14.42
N THR A 116 -23.93 0.84 15.12
CA THR A 116 -24.91 -0.25 15.06
C THR A 116 -25.70 -0.17 13.76
N LEU A 117 -25.92 -1.33 13.12
CA LEU A 117 -26.63 -1.48 11.84
C LEU A 117 -27.97 -0.71 11.78
N ALA A 118 -28.65 -0.59 12.93
CA ALA A 118 -29.89 0.16 13.09
C ALA A 118 -29.79 1.66 12.75
N ASN A 119 -28.60 2.26 12.78
CA ASN A 119 -28.40 3.68 12.47
C ASN A 119 -28.35 3.97 10.95
N TYR A 120 -28.34 2.93 10.10
CA TYR A 120 -28.20 3.07 8.65
C TYR A 120 -29.32 2.39 7.85
N SER A 121 -30.36 1.90 8.52
CA SER A 121 -31.57 1.39 7.87
C SER A 121 -32.72 2.37 8.05
N SER A 122 -32.97 3.18 7.02
CA SER A 122 -34.25 3.83 6.72
C SER A 122 -34.70 3.37 5.34
#